data_AF-A0A0N1C7P3-F1
#
_entry.id   AF-A0A0N1C7P3-F1
#
_cell.length_a   1.000
_cell.length_b   1.000
_cell.length_c   1.000
_cell.angle_alpha   90.00
_cell.angle_beta   90.00
_cell.angle_gamma   90.00
#
_symmetry.space_group_name_H-M   'P 1'
#
loop_
_entity.id
_entity.type
_entity.pdbx_description
1 polymer ?
#
loop_
_entity_poly.entity_id
_entity_poly.type
_entity_poly.pdbx_seq_one_letter_code
_entity_poly.pdbx_strand_id
1 'polypeptide(L)' 'MLSRPRRATAALIDEMARQHQVRYLGTASDELAHHITRLAGDDIVFDDIEQTLLALQRAGHLSRRDLVQLQARYLSESKK' A
#
# COMPACT_ATOMS: atom_id res chain seq x y z
N MET A 1 -0.92 10.91 26.01
CA MET A 1 -1.11 11.51 24.67
C MET A 1 -1.62 10.42 23.72
N LEU A 2 -2.91 10.38 23.42
CA LEU A 2 -3.52 9.39 22.53
C LEU A 2 -3.17 9.75 21.08
N SER A 3 -2.40 8.89 20.43
CA SER A 3 -1.96 9.08 19.04
C SER A 3 -3.13 8.86 18.08
N ARG A 4 -3.30 9.80 17.15
CA ARG A 4 -4.39 9.90 16.15
C ARG A 4 -4.59 8.63 15.29
N PRO A 5 -5.79 8.45 14.67
CA PRO A 5 -6.19 7.23 13.94
C PRO A 5 -5.50 7.01 12.59
N ARG A 6 -4.64 7.94 12.11
CA ARG A 6 -3.81 7.76 10.90
C ARG A 6 -2.85 6.55 10.98
N ARG A 7 -2.85 5.83 12.10
CA ARG A 7 -1.92 4.77 12.46
C ARG A 7 -2.59 3.40 12.57
N ALA A 8 -3.93 3.32 12.67
CA ALA A 8 -4.55 2.03 12.99
C ALA A 8 -4.47 1.07 11.80
N THR A 9 -4.89 1.51 10.61
CA THR A 9 -4.78 0.69 9.40
C THR A 9 -3.33 0.55 8.95
N ALA A 10 -2.52 1.62 9.03
CA ALA A 10 -1.09 1.56 8.71
C ALA A 10 -0.33 0.56 9.60
N ALA A 11 -0.52 0.60 10.93
CA ALA A 11 0.13 -0.34 11.85
C ALA A 11 -0.35 -1.78 11.63
N LEU A 12 -1.61 -1.97 11.25
CA LEU A 12 -2.11 -3.30 10.87
C LEU A 12 -1.38 -3.83 9.62
N ILE A 13 -1.21 -2.98 8.59
CA ILE A 13 -0.49 -3.34 7.36
C ILE A 13 0.98 -3.66 7.66
N ASP A 14 1.65 -2.82 8.46
CA ASP A 14 3.04 -3.04 8.87
C ASP A 14 3.21 -4.33 9.69
N GLU A 15 2.28 -4.60 10.60
CA GLU A 15 2.32 -5.82 11.41
C GLU A 15 2.12 -7.07 10.54
N MET A 16 1.20 -7.05 9.58
CA MET A 16 1.04 -8.13 8.60
C MET A 16 2.32 -8.34 7.79
N ALA A 17 2.96 -7.27 7.33
CA ALA A 17 4.22 -7.36 6.59
C ALA A 17 5.35 -7.95 7.44
N ARG A 18 5.45 -7.56 8.72
CA ARG A 18 6.39 -8.16 9.67
C ARG A 18 6.12 -9.65 9.89
N GLN A 19 4.87 -10.03 10.13
CA GLN A 19 4.47 -11.40 10.41
C GLN A 19 4.76 -12.33 9.23
N HIS A 20 4.54 -11.85 8.01
CA HIS A 20 4.81 -12.61 6.78
C HIS A 20 6.21 -12.37 6.20
N GLN A 21 7.04 -11.55 6.86
CA GLN A 21 8.39 -11.18 6.40
C GLN A 21 8.41 -10.59 4.98
N VAL A 22 7.35 -9.88 4.61
CA VAL A 22 7.19 -9.26 3.30
C VAL A 22 7.79 -7.86 3.33
N ARG A 23 8.49 -7.51 2.26
CA ARG A 23 8.96 -6.15 1.98
C ARG A 23 8.65 -5.81 0.54
N TYR A 24 8.37 -4.54 0.26
CA TYR A 24 8.21 -4.08 -1.10
C TYR A 24 9.55 -4.18 -1.85
N LEU A 25 9.49 -4.73 -3.06
CA LEU A 25 10.57 -4.74 -4.03
C LEU A 25 9.98 -4.25 -5.35
N GLY A 26 10.49 -3.11 -5.83
CA GLY A 26 10.08 -2.54 -7.11
C GLY A 26 10.32 -3.54 -8.24
N THR A 27 9.33 -3.70 -9.11
CA THR A 27 9.39 -4.59 -10.27
C THR A 27 9.45 -3.79 -11.56
N ALA A 28 9.87 -4.44 -12.66
CA ALA A 28 9.79 -3.84 -13.99
C ALA A 28 8.35 -3.42 -14.37
N SER A 29 7.34 -4.11 -13.84
CA SER A 29 5.94 -3.72 -14.02
C SER A 29 5.58 -2.45 -13.25
N ASP A 30 6.18 -2.20 -12.08
CA ASP A 30 5.99 -0.95 -11.33
C ASP A 30 6.62 0.23 -12.06
N GLU A 31 7.84 0.04 -12.58
CA GLU A 31 8.55 1.04 -13.36
C GLU A 31 7.79 1.38 -14.66
N LEU A 32 7.31 0.36 -15.36
CA LEU A 32 6.48 0.56 -16.54
C LEU A 32 5.18 1.29 -16.20
N ALA A 33 4.49 0.90 -15.13
CA ALA A 33 3.28 1.57 -14.68
C ALA A 33 3.54 3.05 -14.37
N HIS A 34 4.62 3.36 -13.66
CA HIS A 34 5.04 4.73 -13.36
C HIS A 34 5.30 5.54 -14.65
N HIS A 35 5.96 4.96 -15.64
CA HIS A 35 6.16 5.63 -16.93
C HIS A 35 4.86 5.90 -17.67
N ILE A 36 3.93 4.94 -17.68
CA ILE A 36 2.62 5.08 -18.31
C ILE A 36 1.81 6.20 -17.63
N THR A 37 1.72 6.20 -16.30
CA THR A 37 0.97 7.20 -15.53
C THR A 37 1.56 8.59 -15.71
N ARG A 38 2.88 8.73 -15.69
CA ARG A 38 3.56 9.99 -15.96
C ARG A 38 3.29 10.53 -17.37
N LEU A 39 3.35 9.66 -18.39
CA LEU A 39 3.08 10.06 -19.78
C LEU A 39 1.62 10.46 -20.00
N ALA A 40 0.69 9.86 -19.26
CA ALA A 40 -0.72 10.24 -19.27
C ALA A 40 -0.99 11.58 -18.56
N GLY A 41 -0.01 12.12 -17.81
CA GLY A 41 -0.21 13.26 -16.91
C GLY A 41 -0.91 12.89 -15.60
N ASP A 42 -1.15 11.61 -15.37
CA ASP A 42 -1.82 11.05 -14.18
C ASP A 42 -0.78 10.44 -13.23
N ASP A 43 0.28 11.17 -12.87
CA ASP A 43 1.36 10.59 -12.06
C ASP A 43 0.86 10.03 -10.72
N ILE A 44 1.20 8.77 -10.43
CA ILE A 44 0.81 8.05 -9.22
C ILE A 44 2.08 7.68 -8.46
N VAL A 45 2.21 8.23 -7.26
CA VAL A 45 3.27 7.89 -6.32
C VAL A 45 2.64 7.25 -5.09
N PHE A 46 2.95 5.98 -4.86
CA PHE A 46 2.52 5.26 -3.67
C PHE A 46 3.44 5.58 -2.50
N ASP A 47 2.87 5.79 -1.32
CA ASP A 47 3.65 5.83 -0.08
C ASP A 47 4.12 4.44 0.37
N ASP A 48 4.97 4.39 1.39
CA ASP A 48 5.56 3.15 1.89
C ASP A 48 4.51 2.12 2.37
N ILE A 49 3.37 2.59 2.90
CA ILE A 49 2.29 1.73 3.38
C ILE A 49 1.52 1.15 2.20
N GLU A 50 1.21 1.96 1.19
CA GLU A 50 0.55 1.52 -0.04
C GLU A 50 1.44 0.52 -0.82
N GLN A 51 2.75 0.77 -0.87
CA GLN A 51 3.72 -0.18 -1.43
C GLN A 51 3.76 -1.50 -0.65
N THR A 52 3.71 -1.44 0.68
CA THR A 52 3.65 -2.63 1.55
C THR A 52 2.37 -3.43 1.32
N LEU A 53 1.23 -2.75 1.15
CA LEU A 53 -0.05 -3.38 0.84
C LEU A 53 -0.02 -4.12 -0.50
N LEU A 54 0.58 -3.51 -1.53
CA LEU A 54 0.82 -4.16 -2.83
C LEU A 54 1.72 -5.39 -2.70
N ALA A 55 2.80 -5.29 -1.91
CA ALA A 55 3.73 -6.39 -1.68
C ALA A 55 3.04 -7.60 -1.01
N LEU A 56 2.22 -7.36 0.01
CA LEU A 56 1.43 -8.39 0.69
C LEU A 56 0.46 -9.10 -0.26
N GLN A 57 -0.19 -8.36 -1.15
CA GLN A 57 -1.07 -8.94 -2.17
C GLN A 57 -0.29 -9.78 -3.18
N ARG A 58 0.86 -9.30 -3.66
CA ARG A 58 1.73 -10.04 -4.60
C ARG A 58 2.27 -11.33 -4.01
N ALA A 59 2.62 -11.31 -2.73
CA ALA A 59 3.05 -12.49 -1.98
C ALA A 59 1.89 -13.47 -1.69
N GLY A 60 0.64 -13.10 -2.00
CA GLY A 60 -0.53 -13.95 -1.83
C GLY A 60 -1.15 -13.92 -0.43
N HIS A 61 -0.69 -13.03 0.46
CA HIS A 61 -1.25 -12.89 1.81
C HIS A 61 -2.52 -12.05 1.87
N LEU A 62 -2.83 -11.32 0.80
CA LEU A 62 -4.09 -10.58 0.65
C LEU A 62 -4.79 -10.96 -0.65
N SER A 63 -6.10 -11.16 -0.58
CA SER A 63 -6.91 -11.19 -1.79
C SER A 63 -7.03 -9.79 -2.38
N ARG A 64 -7.40 -9.69 -3.67
CA ARG A 64 -7.67 -8.38 -4.30
C ARG A 64 -8.77 -7.60 -3.56
N ARG A 65 -9.77 -8.30 -3.01
CA ARG A 65 -10.85 -7.68 -2.23
C ARG A 65 -10.31 -7.08 -0.93
N ASP A 66 -9.45 -7.80 -0.22
CA ASP A 66 -8.87 -7.34 1.03
C ASP A 66 -7.97 -6.13 0.80
N LEU A 67 -7.16 -6.15 -0.27
CA LEU A 67 -6.35 -5.01 -0.68
C LEU A 67 -7.21 -3.76 -0.89
N VAL A 68 -8.29 -3.85 -1.67
CA VAL A 68 -9.16 -2.68 -1.94
C VAL A 68 -9.80 -2.15 -0.65
N GLN A 69 -10.23 -3.04 0.26
CA GLN A 69 -10.83 -2.62 1.52
C GLN A 69 -9.82 -1.93 2.44
N LEU A 70 -8.61 -2.49 2.57
CA LEU A 70 -7.54 -1.91 3.39
C LEU A 70 -7.05 -0.58 2.81
N GLN A 71 -6.91 -0.50 1.48
CA GLN A 71 -6.53 0.73 0.78
C GLN A 71 -7.56 1.84 1.02
N ALA A 72 -8.86 1.54 0.88
CA ALA A 72 -9.92 2.52 1.12
C ALA A 72 -9.91 3.01 2.58
N ARG A 73 -9.71 2.11 3.55
CA ARG A 73 -9.60 2.46 4.97
C ARG A 73 -8.38 3.33 5.23
N TYR A 74 -7.21 2.93 4.74
CA TYR A 74 -5.97 3.67 4.88
C TYR A 74 -6.11 5.10 4.31
N LEU A 75 -6.59 5.23 3.07
CA LEU A 75 -6.81 6.55 2.45
C LEU A 75 -7.80 7.41 3.24
N SER A 76 -8.84 6.82 3.81
CA SER A 76 -9.81 7.54 4.65
C SER A 76 -9.20 8.06 5.97
N GLU A 77 -8.22 7.34 6.51
CA GLU A 77 -7.46 7.74 7.70
C GLU A 77 -6.40 8.79 7.36
N SER A 78 -5.74 8.68 6.20
CA SER A 78 -4.62 9.53 5.76
C SER A 78 -5.03 10.90 5.21
N LYS A 79 -6.23 11.04 4.64
CA LYS A 79 -6.73 12.31 4.07
C LYS A 79 -7.29 13.30 5.10
N LYS A 80 -7.19 13.03 6.41
CA LYS A 80 -7.51 13.97 7.51
C LYS A 80 -6.25 14.41 8.23
#